data_AF-A0A099KHU7-F1
#
_entry.id   AF-A0A099KHU7-F1
#
_cell.length_a   1.000
_cell.length_b   1.000
_cell.length_c   1.000
_cell.angle_alpha   90.00
_cell.angle_beta   90.00
_cell.angle_gamma   90.00
#
_symmetry.space_group_name_H-M   'P 1'
#
loop_
_entity.id
_entity.type
_entity.pdbx_description
1 polymer ?
#
loop_
_entity_poly.entity_id
_entity_poly.type
_entity_poly.pdbx_seq_one_letter_code
_entity_poly.pdbx_strand_id
1 'polypeptide(L)'
;MAIHNITDSALLVKKSRRTIQRYIANGKLTMVANTLGKPQIDTTELIRVFGALSKVSLKKIDKKSQHVTVKSSKKNNIIKLTHDELEDIITRAVEKALSKAIPLLVEHKKTAPIPAVIPAVMPEPITSMASVAHTTRKPALPTNRPFIAKKKERKNGYAAAFGLPNVITEVIHLQIMKLHGEGLTSREIEKEVNISQTSIQRTINVST
;
A
#
# COMPACT_ATOMS: atom_id res chain seq x y z
N MET A 1 25.04 -10.38 11.12
CA MET A 1 24.98 -11.03 9.79
C MET A 1 24.14 -10.14 8.89
N ALA A 2 24.45 -10.02 7.60
CA ALA A 2 23.68 -9.14 6.71
C ALA A 2 22.37 -9.82 6.30
N ILE A 3 21.27 -9.07 6.34
CA ILE A 3 19.91 -9.54 6.08
C ILE A 3 19.41 -8.92 4.76
N HIS A 4 18.82 -9.73 3.89
CA HIS A 4 18.41 -9.34 2.54
C HIS A 4 16.92 -9.57 2.29
N ASN A 5 16.33 -8.74 1.44
CA ASN A 5 14.99 -9.00 0.91
C ASN A 5 15.03 -10.11 -0.16
N ILE A 6 13.89 -10.67 -0.53
CA ILE A 6 13.78 -11.72 -1.56
C ILE A 6 14.36 -11.25 -2.89
N THR A 7 14.09 -10.00 -3.28
CA THR A 7 14.59 -9.44 -4.55
C THR A 7 16.12 -9.32 -4.54
N ASP A 8 16.69 -8.81 -3.45
CA ASP A 8 18.14 -8.63 -3.33
C ASP A 8 18.83 -9.99 -3.25
N SER A 9 18.24 -10.93 -2.52
CA SER A 9 18.68 -12.32 -2.45
C SER A 9 18.76 -12.96 -3.83
N ALA A 10 17.73 -12.76 -4.66
CA ALA A 10 17.69 -13.27 -6.04
C ALA A 10 18.84 -12.71 -6.90
N LEU A 11 19.15 -11.42 -6.73
CA LEU A 11 20.28 -10.78 -7.41
C LEU A 11 21.63 -11.33 -6.92
N LEU A 12 21.81 -11.48 -5.61
CA LEU A 12 23.03 -12.02 -5.00
C LEU A 12 23.36 -13.43 -5.47
N VAL A 13 22.36 -14.30 -5.61
CA VAL A 13 22.59 -15.69 -6.04
C VAL A 13 22.47 -15.87 -7.56
N LYS A 14 22.18 -14.80 -8.31
CA LYS A 14 21.95 -14.82 -9.77
C LYS A 14 20.86 -15.84 -10.18
N LYS A 15 19.79 -15.94 -9.37
CA LYS A 15 18.61 -16.77 -9.67
C LYS A 15 17.36 -15.90 -9.77
N SER A 16 16.32 -16.43 -10.40
CA SER A 16 15.04 -15.74 -10.43
C SER A 16 14.41 -15.66 -9.04
N ARG A 17 13.65 -14.58 -8.78
CA ARG A 17 12.86 -14.42 -7.56
C ARG A 17 11.95 -15.63 -7.29
N ARG A 18 11.37 -16.22 -8.34
CA ARG A 18 10.55 -17.45 -8.27
C ARG A 18 11.33 -18.64 -7.71
N THR A 19 12.63 -18.73 -7.97
CA THR A 19 13.48 -19.79 -7.43
C THR A 19 13.68 -19.62 -5.94
N ILE A 20 13.98 -18.41 -5.48
CA ILE A 20 14.07 -18.10 -4.04
C ILE A 20 12.76 -18.47 -3.33
N GLN A 21 11.63 -18.01 -3.86
CA GLN A 21 10.30 -18.30 -3.30
C GLN A 21 9.99 -19.79 -3.25
N ARG A 22 10.36 -20.55 -4.29
CA ARG A 22 10.19 -22.01 -4.30
C ARG A 22 11.04 -22.69 -3.23
N TYR A 23 12.26 -22.22 -3.02
CA TYR A 23 13.16 -22.80 -2.01
C TYR A 23 12.65 -22.52 -0.59
N ILE A 24 12.08 -21.35 -0.36
CA ILE A 24 11.36 -21.03 0.89
C ILE A 24 10.15 -21.96 1.06
N ALA A 25 9.30 -22.09 0.04
CA ALA A 25 8.11 -22.94 0.11
C ALA A 25 8.45 -24.41 0.37
N ASN A 26 9.59 -24.86 -0.15
CA ASN A 26 10.09 -26.23 0.04
C ASN A 26 10.89 -26.40 1.35
N GLY A 27 11.04 -25.36 2.18
CA GLY A 27 11.79 -25.40 3.44
C GLY A 27 13.31 -25.47 3.29
N LYS A 28 13.87 -25.24 2.08
CA LYS A 28 15.33 -25.25 1.85
C LYS A 28 16.01 -23.98 2.35
N LEU A 29 15.28 -22.87 2.30
CA LEU A 29 15.72 -21.56 2.80
C LEU A 29 14.87 -21.17 4.00
N THR A 30 15.52 -20.74 5.06
CA THR A 30 14.85 -20.20 6.24
C THR A 30 14.67 -18.69 6.09
N MET A 31 13.55 -18.16 6.57
CA MET A 31 13.25 -16.73 6.52
C MET A 31 13.04 -16.17 7.92
N VAL A 32 13.47 -14.93 8.10
CA VAL A 32 13.23 -14.13 9.30
C VAL A 32 12.24 -13.02 8.95
N ALA A 33 11.24 -12.81 9.79
CA ALA A 33 10.33 -11.67 9.63
C ALA A 33 10.97 -10.43 10.23
N ASN A 34 11.01 -9.33 9.46
CA ASN A 34 11.42 -8.03 9.99
C ASN A 34 10.35 -7.46 10.96
N THR A 35 10.64 -6.37 11.67
CA THR A 35 9.70 -5.65 12.55
C THR A 35 8.40 -5.25 11.83
N LEU A 36 8.44 -5.08 10.50
CA LEU A 36 7.30 -4.77 9.64
C LEU A 36 6.59 -6.03 9.07
N GLY A 37 6.95 -7.23 9.53
CA GLY A 37 6.42 -8.51 9.03
C GLY A 37 6.84 -8.85 7.60
N LYS A 38 7.84 -8.15 7.03
CA LYS A 38 8.35 -8.45 5.69
C LYS A 38 9.37 -9.59 5.77
N PRO A 39 9.28 -10.57 4.86
CA PRO A 39 10.09 -11.76 4.97
C PRO A 39 11.49 -11.47 4.39
N GLN A 40 12.51 -11.75 5.18
CA GLN A 40 13.92 -11.50 4.88
C GLN A 40 14.74 -12.79 5.02
N ILE A 41 15.92 -12.82 4.41
CA ILE A 41 16.81 -13.98 4.34
C ILE A 41 18.21 -13.55 4.74
N ASP A 42 18.85 -14.34 5.61
CA ASP A 42 20.21 -14.09 6.02
C ASP A 42 21.22 -14.46 4.94
N THR A 43 22.32 -13.71 4.91
CA THR A 43 23.46 -14.00 4.02
C THR A 43 24.01 -15.41 4.17
N THR A 44 24.06 -15.95 5.38
CA THR A 44 24.54 -17.32 5.61
C THR A 44 23.57 -18.38 5.15
N GLU A 45 22.27 -18.15 5.22
CA GLU A 45 21.27 -19.03 4.62
C GLU A 45 21.46 -19.10 3.10
N LEU A 46 21.71 -17.95 2.47
CA LEU A 46 22.00 -17.89 1.03
C LEU A 46 23.31 -18.62 0.70
N ILE A 47 24.37 -18.43 1.49
CA ILE A 47 25.65 -19.10 1.27
C ILE A 47 25.54 -20.61 1.49
N ARG A 48 24.81 -21.06 2.53
CA ARG A 48 24.58 -22.49 2.79
C ARG A 48 23.89 -23.17 1.61
N VAL A 49 22.87 -22.52 1.05
CA VAL A 49 22.00 -23.14 0.04
C VAL A 49 22.54 -23.01 -1.37
N PHE A 50 23.16 -21.88 -1.71
CA PHE A 50 23.62 -21.58 -3.08
C PHE A 50 25.14 -21.51 -3.23
N GLY A 51 25.90 -21.54 -2.13
CA GLY A 51 27.34 -21.39 -2.13
C GLY A 51 27.78 -19.93 -2.25
N ALA A 52 28.95 -19.72 -2.86
CA ALA A 52 29.53 -18.38 -3.01
C ALA A 52 28.57 -17.43 -3.74
N LEU A 53 28.32 -16.25 -3.15
CA LEU A 53 27.42 -15.25 -3.70
C LEU A 53 28.10 -14.47 -4.84
N SER A 54 27.30 -14.06 -5.84
CA SER A 54 27.77 -13.22 -6.93
C SER A 54 28.09 -11.82 -6.43
N LYS A 55 29.21 -11.26 -6.88
CA LYS A 55 29.49 -9.82 -6.72
C LYS A 55 28.48 -9.06 -7.58
N VAL A 56 27.43 -8.53 -6.97
CA VAL A 56 26.42 -7.74 -7.67
C VAL A 56 27.06 -6.39 -7.99
N SER A 57 27.57 -6.21 -9.20
CA SER A 57 27.87 -4.85 -9.69
C SER A 57 26.52 -4.13 -9.77
N LEU A 58 26.33 -3.08 -8.97
CA LEU A 58 25.17 -2.18 -9.06
C LEU A 58 25.23 -1.43 -10.39
N LYS A 59 24.94 -2.12 -11.49
CA LYS A 59 24.66 -1.46 -12.77
C LYS A 59 23.37 -0.68 -12.51
N LYS A 60 23.51 0.64 -12.33
CA LYS A 60 22.36 1.56 -12.33
C LYS A 60 21.58 1.25 -13.59
N ILE A 61 20.43 0.61 -13.41
CA ILE A 61 19.50 0.40 -14.52
C ILE A 61 18.91 1.79 -14.75
N ASP A 62 19.40 2.48 -15.78
CA ASP A 62 18.76 3.70 -16.29
C ASP A 62 17.37 3.28 -16.76
N LYS A 63 16.39 3.39 -15.85
CA LYS A 63 14.99 3.15 -16.16
C LYS A 63 14.60 4.20 -17.19
N LYS A 64 14.55 3.82 -18.46
CA LYS A 64 13.90 4.60 -19.50
C LYS A 64 12.46 4.82 -19.05
N SER A 65 12.16 6.02 -18.54
CA SER A 65 10.82 6.38 -18.12
C SER A 65 9.92 6.32 -19.35
N GLN A 66 8.94 5.43 -19.34
CA GLN A 66 7.92 5.40 -20.37
C GLN A 66 7.03 6.63 -20.15
N HIS A 67 7.07 7.60 -21.06
CA HIS A 67 6.23 8.80 -21.02
C HIS A 67 4.79 8.40 -21.32
N VAL A 68 4.08 7.95 -20.29
CA VAL A 68 2.63 7.81 -20.33
C VAL A 68 2.07 9.19 -20.04
N THR A 69 1.39 9.78 -21.02
CA THR A 69 0.74 11.08 -20.94
C THR A 69 -0.44 11.03 -19.96
N VAL A 70 -0.14 11.08 -18.66
CA VAL A 70 -1.14 11.31 -17.62
C VAL A 70 -1.42 12.81 -17.61
N LYS A 71 -2.65 13.22 -17.96
CA LYS A 71 -3.14 14.58 -17.74
C LYS A 71 -3.14 14.85 -16.22
N SER A 72 -2.00 15.30 -15.69
CA SER A 72 -1.83 15.65 -14.29
C SER A 72 -2.14 17.13 -14.14
N SER A 73 -3.40 17.44 -13.81
CA SER A 73 -3.76 18.73 -13.23
C SER A 73 -3.26 18.77 -11.79
N LYS A 74 -2.00 19.19 -11.60
CA LYS A 74 -1.52 19.74 -10.33
C LYS A 74 -0.24 20.51 -10.62
N LYS A 75 -0.42 21.82 -10.87
CA LYS A 75 0.67 22.79 -10.82
C LYS A 75 1.13 22.87 -9.37
N ASN A 76 2.17 22.13 -9.02
CA ASN A 76 2.90 22.39 -7.79
C ASN A 76 3.72 23.66 -8.03
N ASN A 77 3.12 24.84 -7.80
CA ASN A 77 3.84 26.11 -7.80
C ASN A 77 4.75 26.13 -6.57
N ILE A 78 5.94 25.55 -6.71
CA ILE A 78 7.01 25.70 -5.74
C ILE A 78 7.56 27.10 -5.94
N ILE A 79 7.10 28.05 -5.12
CA ILE A 79 7.62 29.41 -5.09
C ILE A 79 8.93 29.36 -4.31
N LYS A 80 10.04 29.63 -4.99
CA LYS A 80 11.33 29.83 -4.32
C LYS A 80 11.39 31.30 -3.90
N LEU A 81 11.23 31.56 -2.61
CA LEU A 81 11.42 32.89 -2.04
C LEU A 81 12.89 33.08 -1.68
N THR A 82 13.40 34.28 -1.92
CA THR A 82 14.73 34.71 -1.49
C THR A 82 14.72 35.04 0.01
N HIS A 83 15.91 35.15 0.63
CA HIS A 83 16.02 35.38 2.08
C HIS A 83 15.36 36.69 2.51
N ASP A 84 15.60 37.76 1.74
CA ASP A 84 15.09 39.11 2.01
C ASP A 84 13.56 39.16 1.93
N GLU A 85 12.95 38.48 0.96
CA GLU A 85 11.48 38.39 0.83
C GLU A 85 10.85 37.67 2.02
N LEU A 86 11.54 36.65 2.56
CA LEU A 86 11.07 35.95 3.76
C LEU A 86 11.16 36.84 5.00
N GLU A 87 12.23 37.62 5.13
CA GLU A 87 12.39 38.58 6.23
C GLU A 87 11.30 39.66 6.20
N ASP A 88 11.00 40.22 5.02
CA ASP A 88 9.91 41.19 4.84
C ASP A 88 8.53 40.62 5.15
N ILE A 89 8.27 39.35 4.81
CA ILE A 89 7.00 38.69 5.15
C ILE A 89 6.88 38.50 6.66
N ILE A 90 7.95 38.08 7.32
CA ILE A 90 7.96 37.83 8.76
C ILE A 90 7.80 39.14 9.55
N THR A 91 8.52 40.20 9.18
CA THR A 91 8.43 41.51 9.86
C THR A 91 7.01 42.07 9.77
N ARG A 92 6.40 42.08 8.58
CA ARG A 92 5.01 42.51 8.38
C ARG A 92 4.01 41.68 9.16
N ALA A 93 4.22 40.35 9.25
CA ALA A 93 3.34 39.48 10.01
C ALA A 93 3.41 39.78 11.52
N VAL A 94 4.61 40.03 12.05
CA VAL A 94 4.83 40.38 13.45
C VAL A 94 4.23 41.74 13.78
N GLU A 95 4.45 42.77 12.97
CA GLU A 95 3.84 44.10 13.16
C GLU A 95 2.31 44.04 13.18
N LYS A 96 1.73 43.24 12.27
CA LYS A 96 0.27 43.03 12.21
C LYS A 96 -0.26 42.28 13.44
N ALA A 97 0.51 41.32 13.97
CA ALA A 97 0.14 40.62 15.19
C ALA A 97 0.19 41.56 16.41
N LEU A 98 1.25 42.36 16.53
CA LEU A 98 1.43 43.31 17.63
C LEU A 98 0.38 44.42 17.62
N SER A 99 0.13 45.05 16.48
CA SER A 99 -0.94 46.06 16.34
C SER A 99 -2.32 45.54 16.71
N LYS A 100 -2.58 44.24 16.52
CA LYS A 100 -3.84 43.60 16.93
C LYS A 100 -3.87 43.20 18.40
N ALA A 101 -2.72 42.87 19.00
CA ALA A 101 -2.62 42.44 20.40
C ALA A 101 -2.54 43.61 21.39
N ILE A 102 -1.90 44.73 21.02
CA ILE A 102 -1.72 45.90 21.88
C ILE A 102 -3.05 46.50 22.39
N PRO A 103 -4.10 46.68 21.56
CA PRO A 103 -5.39 47.20 22.03
C PRO A 103 -6.03 46.31 23.09
N LEU A 104 -5.92 44.99 22.92
CA LEU A 104 -6.48 44.02 23.86
C LEU A 104 -5.80 44.10 25.23
N LEU A 105 -4.48 44.31 25.27
CA LEU A 105 -3.71 44.43 26.51
C LEU A 105 -3.97 45.75 27.27
N VAL A 106 -4.43 46.81 26.59
CA VAL A 106 -4.76 48.10 27.20
C VAL A 106 -6.12 48.06 27.91
N GLU A 107 -7.06 47.21 27.47
CA GLU A 107 -8.38 47.06 28.10
C GLU A 107 -8.32 46.44 29.52
N HIS A 108 -7.25 45.73 29.87
CA HIS A 108 -7.10 45.07 31.19
C HIS A 108 -6.50 45.97 32.30
N LYS A 109 -6.32 47.28 32.07
CA LYS A 109 -5.74 48.20 33.08
C LYS A 109 -6.73 49.20 33.68
N LYS A 110 -7.98 48.79 33.92
CA LYS A 110 -8.83 49.50 34.88
C LYS A 110 -9.28 48.58 36.02
N THR A 111 -8.66 48.86 37.17
CA THR A 111 -9.08 48.53 38.54
C THR A 111 -8.71 47.14 39.07
N ALA A 112 -7.64 47.11 39.87
CA ALA A 112 -7.54 46.24 41.06
C ALA A 112 -8.21 46.96 42.25
N PRO A 113 -8.67 46.25 43.30
CA PRO A 113 -7.73 45.99 44.40
C PRO A 113 -7.86 44.59 45.06
N ILE A 114 -6.72 44.17 45.59
CA ILE A 114 -6.46 43.03 46.49
C ILE A 114 -6.81 43.44 47.94
N PRO A 115 -7.19 42.51 48.85
CA PRO A 115 -6.33 42.17 50.01
C PRO A 115 -6.21 40.64 50.18
N ALA A 116 -5.00 40.08 50.40
CA ALA A 116 -4.33 39.81 51.70
C ALA A 116 -5.02 38.67 52.51
N VAL A 117 -4.42 37.68 53.18
CA VAL A 117 -3.07 37.25 53.63
C VAL A 117 -3.32 35.85 54.31
N ILE A 118 -2.63 34.74 53.93
CA ILE A 118 -1.69 33.87 54.73
C ILE A 118 -2.26 33.26 56.06
N PRO A 119 -1.83 32.08 56.63
CA PRO A 119 -1.36 30.75 56.16
C PRO A 119 -1.90 29.50 56.96
N ALA A 120 -1.57 28.29 56.47
CA ALA A 120 -1.06 27.06 57.14
C ALA A 120 -1.59 26.49 58.49
N VAL A 121 -1.36 25.15 58.63
CA VAL A 121 -1.36 24.28 59.86
C VAL A 121 -2.71 23.59 60.13
N MET A 122 -2.88 22.27 60.32
CA MET A 122 -2.07 21.04 60.25
C MET A 122 -3.05 19.82 60.18
N PRO A 123 -2.58 18.55 60.06
CA PRO A 123 -3.33 17.36 59.64
C PRO A 123 -3.93 16.60 60.83
N GLU A 124 -4.72 15.56 60.57
CA GLU A 124 -4.69 14.25 61.28
C GLU A 124 -5.71 13.28 60.61
N PRO A 125 -5.58 11.96 60.83
CA PRO A 125 -5.83 10.89 59.86
C PRO A 125 -7.06 10.03 60.19
N ILE A 126 -7.29 9.01 59.35
CA ILE A 126 -7.98 7.69 59.52
C ILE A 126 -8.90 7.43 58.30
N THR A 127 -9.13 6.25 57.74
CA THR A 127 -8.55 4.90 57.75
C THR A 127 -9.37 4.17 56.66
N SER A 128 -8.68 3.38 55.82
CA SER A 128 -9.12 2.15 55.14
C SER A 128 -10.52 2.08 54.47
N MET A 129 -10.57 1.77 53.17
CA MET A 129 -10.97 0.44 52.67
C MET A 129 -11.09 0.41 51.12
N ALA A 130 -10.90 -0.79 50.57
CA ALA A 130 -11.13 -1.23 49.18
C ALA A 130 -9.98 -1.06 48.16
N SER A 131 -8.99 -1.94 48.29
CA SER A 131 -8.25 -2.52 47.18
C SER A 131 -9.11 -3.56 46.47
N VAL A 132 -9.47 -3.36 45.20
CA VAL A 132 -9.90 -4.44 44.29
C VAL A 132 -9.39 -4.22 42.87
N ALA A 133 -8.49 -5.12 42.47
CA ALA A 133 -8.27 -5.69 41.14
C ALA A 133 -7.79 -4.81 39.98
N HIS A 134 -6.47 -4.80 39.80
CA HIS A 134 -5.85 -4.79 38.48
C HIS A 134 -6.26 -6.07 37.72
N THR A 135 -7.05 -5.93 36.66
CA THR A 135 -7.18 -6.99 35.64
C THR A 135 -6.47 -6.54 34.37
N THR A 136 -5.28 -7.10 34.20
CA THR A 136 -4.53 -7.16 32.94
C THR A 136 -5.41 -7.73 31.83
N ARG A 137 -5.79 -6.89 30.85
CA ARG A 137 -6.39 -7.37 29.61
C ARG A 137 -5.28 -7.81 28.66
N LYS A 138 -5.33 -9.11 28.36
CA LYS A 138 -4.43 -9.87 27.48
C LYS A 138 -4.22 -9.17 26.12
N PRO A 139 -3.01 -9.22 25.55
CA PRO A 139 -2.78 -8.78 24.18
C PRO A 139 -3.59 -9.64 23.20
N ALA A 140 -4.32 -8.98 22.31
CA ALA A 140 -5.10 -9.62 21.27
C ALA A 140 -4.20 -10.48 20.37
N LEU A 141 -4.57 -11.76 20.20
CA LEU A 141 -3.95 -12.64 19.23
C LEU A 141 -3.98 -12.01 17.83
N PRO A 142 -2.93 -12.20 17.01
CA PRO A 142 -3.01 -11.87 15.61
C PRO A 142 -4.06 -12.76 14.95
N THR A 143 -5.15 -12.14 14.48
CA THR A 143 -6.08 -12.78 13.56
C THR A 143 -5.31 -13.14 12.30
N ASN A 144 -4.79 -14.37 12.27
CA ASN A 144 -4.40 -15.06 11.05
C ASN A 144 -5.66 -15.21 10.20
N ARG A 145 -6.01 -14.17 9.43
CA ARG A 145 -6.98 -14.30 8.36
C ARG A 145 -6.27 -15.15 7.30
N PRO A 146 -6.67 -16.40 7.07
CA PRO A 146 -6.12 -17.13 5.94
C PRO A 146 -6.44 -16.29 4.71
N PHE A 147 -5.40 -15.92 3.96
CA PHE A 147 -5.58 -15.52 2.59
C PHE A 147 -6.16 -16.75 1.92
N ILE A 148 -7.48 -16.85 1.86
CA ILE A 148 -8.14 -17.80 0.98
C ILE A 148 -7.78 -17.27 -0.41
N ALA A 149 -6.65 -17.73 -0.92
CA ALA A 149 -6.41 -17.74 -2.34
C ALA A 149 -7.65 -18.44 -2.90
N LYS A 150 -8.55 -17.68 -3.52
CA LYS A 150 -9.65 -18.29 -4.27
C LYS A 150 -8.95 -19.25 -5.20
N LYS A 151 -9.05 -20.56 -4.91
CA LYS A 151 -8.56 -21.61 -5.79
C LYS A 151 -9.17 -21.24 -7.13
N LYS A 152 -8.35 -20.79 -8.08
CA LYS A 152 -8.79 -20.59 -9.45
C LYS A 152 -9.21 -21.97 -9.88
N GLU A 153 -10.52 -22.17 -9.91
CA GLU A 153 -11.15 -23.42 -10.26
C GLU A 153 -10.46 -23.94 -11.53
N ARG A 154 -10.06 -25.22 -11.52
CA ARG A 154 -9.43 -25.82 -12.69
C ARG A 154 -10.45 -25.69 -13.80
N LYS A 155 -10.16 -24.84 -14.79
CA LYS A 155 -11.08 -24.56 -15.88
C LYS A 155 -11.07 -25.78 -16.80
N ASN A 156 -11.86 -26.78 -16.45
CA ASN A 156 -12.05 -28.00 -17.24
C ASN A 156 -13.29 -27.89 -18.14
N GLY A 157 -13.80 -26.68 -18.38
CA GLY A 157 -14.98 -26.44 -19.21
C GLY A 157 -14.61 -26.13 -20.67
N TYR A 158 -15.59 -26.31 -21.56
CA TYR A 158 -15.50 -26.01 -23.00
C TYR A 158 -14.71 -24.73 -23.33
N ALA A 159 -15.08 -23.60 -22.72
CA ALA A 159 -14.41 -22.31 -22.93
C ALA A 159 -12.88 -22.39 -22.74
N ALA A 160 -12.43 -23.18 -21.77
CA ALA A 160 -11.01 -23.30 -21.46
C ALA A 160 -10.23 -24.05 -22.54
N ALA A 161 -10.85 -25.04 -23.21
CA ALA A 161 -10.25 -25.75 -24.34
C ALA A 161 -9.95 -24.81 -25.51
N PHE A 162 -10.79 -23.79 -25.70
CA PHE A 162 -10.66 -22.76 -26.72
C PHE A 162 -9.99 -21.47 -26.22
N GLY A 163 -9.48 -21.44 -24.99
CA GLY A 163 -8.87 -20.22 -24.41
C GLY A 163 -9.85 -19.05 -24.18
N LEU A 164 -11.15 -19.32 -24.21
CA LEU A 164 -12.23 -18.35 -24.07
C LEU A 164 -12.59 -18.09 -22.59
N PRO A 165 -13.18 -16.93 -22.29
CA PRO A 165 -13.85 -16.67 -21.00
C PRO A 165 -14.88 -17.76 -20.64
N ASN A 166 -14.97 -18.12 -19.35
CA ASN A 166 -15.90 -19.16 -18.87
C ASN A 166 -17.38 -18.84 -19.14
N VAL A 167 -17.71 -17.59 -19.45
CA VAL A 167 -19.07 -17.14 -19.82
C VAL A 167 -19.49 -17.69 -21.19
N ILE A 168 -18.54 -18.04 -22.06
CA ILE A 168 -18.83 -18.60 -23.39
C ILE A 168 -19.03 -20.11 -23.27
N THR A 169 -20.30 -20.52 -23.29
CA THR A 169 -20.69 -21.94 -23.37
C THR A 169 -20.69 -22.42 -24.82
N GLU A 170 -20.83 -23.73 -25.03
CA GLU A 170 -20.99 -24.33 -26.37
C GLU A 170 -22.14 -23.70 -27.16
N VAL A 171 -23.30 -23.52 -26.51
CA VAL A 171 -24.50 -22.95 -27.12
C VAL A 171 -24.24 -21.52 -27.59
N ILE A 172 -23.62 -20.71 -26.73
CA ILE A 172 -23.24 -19.32 -27.03
C ILE A 172 -22.23 -19.27 -28.16
N HIS A 173 -21.24 -20.16 -28.15
CA HIS A 173 -20.23 -20.25 -29.20
C HIS A 173 -20.87 -20.54 -30.57
N LEU A 174 -21.72 -21.57 -30.64
CA LEU A 174 -22.44 -21.93 -31.86
C LEU A 174 -23.34 -20.80 -32.35
N GLN A 175 -24.02 -20.10 -31.43
CA GLN A 175 -24.83 -18.94 -31.77
C GLN A 175 -24.00 -17.80 -32.35
N ILE A 176 -22.85 -17.48 -31.74
CA ILE A 176 -21.92 -16.46 -32.27
C ILE A 176 -21.43 -16.86 -33.67
N MET A 177 -21.07 -18.12 -33.88
CA MET A 177 -20.60 -18.62 -35.19
C MET A 177 -21.69 -18.57 -36.25
N LYS A 178 -22.93 -18.91 -35.90
CA LYS A 178 -24.08 -18.82 -36.80
C LYS A 178 -24.33 -17.37 -37.23
N LEU A 179 -24.45 -16.45 -36.27
CA LEU A 179 -24.72 -15.03 -36.55
C LEU A 179 -23.58 -14.37 -37.32
N HIS A 180 -22.32 -14.72 -37.01
CA HIS A 180 -21.17 -14.24 -37.78
C HIS A 180 -21.17 -14.79 -39.21
N GLY A 181 -21.55 -16.05 -39.41
CA GLY A 181 -21.74 -16.66 -40.73
C GLY A 181 -22.85 -16.01 -41.55
N GLU A 182 -23.88 -15.46 -40.90
CA GLU A 182 -24.93 -14.65 -41.50
C GLU A 182 -24.49 -13.22 -41.86
N GLY A 183 -23.24 -12.85 -41.54
CA GLY A 183 -22.65 -11.54 -41.87
C GLY A 183 -22.90 -10.45 -40.83
N LEU A 184 -23.44 -10.79 -39.66
CA LEU A 184 -23.68 -9.83 -38.59
C LEU A 184 -22.37 -9.36 -37.94
N THR A 185 -22.32 -8.08 -37.59
CA THR A 185 -21.17 -7.48 -36.92
C THR A 185 -21.14 -7.86 -35.45
N SER A 186 -19.95 -7.83 -34.81
CA SER A 186 -19.83 -8.14 -33.37
C SER A 186 -20.69 -7.23 -32.47
N ARG A 187 -21.07 -6.03 -32.95
CA ARG A 187 -21.96 -5.10 -32.23
C ARG A 187 -23.42 -5.52 -32.27
N GLU A 188 -23.85 -6.12 -33.37
CA GLU A 188 -25.21 -6.66 -33.51
C GLU A 188 -25.34 -7.95 -32.70
N ILE A 189 -24.35 -8.84 -32.79
CA ILE A 189 -24.28 -10.08 -32.01
C ILE A 189 -24.31 -9.80 -30.50
N GLU A 190 -23.67 -8.72 -30.02
CA GLU A 190 -23.72 -8.32 -28.61
C GLU A 190 -25.14 -8.07 -28.11
N LYS A 191 -26.00 -7.48 -28.95
CA LYS A 191 -27.41 -7.21 -28.59
C LYS A 191 -28.23 -8.49 -28.47
N GLU A 192 -27.85 -9.54 -29.20
CA GLU A 192 -28.57 -10.82 -29.19
C GLU A 192 -28.10 -11.76 -28.09
N VAL A 193 -26.78 -11.85 -27.89
CA VAL A 193 -26.16 -12.83 -27.00
C VAL A 193 -25.86 -12.24 -25.60
N ASN A 194 -25.99 -10.92 -25.42
CA ASN A 194 -25.73 -10.20 -24.16
C ASN A 194 -24.33 -10.45 -23.58
N ILE A 195 -23.32 -10.54 -24.45
CA ILE A 195 -21.92 -10.74 -24.09
C ILE A 195 -21.07 -9.63 -24.68
N SER A 196 -20.05 -9.20 -23.93
CA SER A 196 -19.12 -8.15 -24.37
C SER A 196 -18.59 -8.39 -25.79
N GLN A 197 -18.51 -7.33 -26.60
CA GLN A 197 -17.90 -7.36 -27.95
C GLN A 197 -16.53 -8.04 -27.98
N THR A 198 -15.68 -7.77 -26.98
CA THR A 198 -14.33 -8.36 -26.90
C THR A 198 -14.33 -9.87 -26.78
N SER A 199 -15.33 -10.44 -26.10
CA SER A 199 -15.48 -11.89 -25.95
C SER A 199 -16.00 -12.50 -27.24
N ILE A 200 -16.95 -11.85 -27.92
CA ILE A 200 -17.43 -12.26 -29.26
C ILE A 200 -16.28 -12.28 -30.27
N GLN A 201 -15.48 -11.22 -30.32
CA GLN A 201 -14.31 -11.15 -31.20
C GLN A 201 -13.28 -12.24 -30.90
N ARG A 202 -12.99 -12.52 -29.62
CA ARG A 202 -12.12 -13.63 -29.26
C ARG A 202 -12.67 -14.97 -29.73
N THR A 203 -13.98 -15.18 -29.58
CA THR A 203 -14.66 -16.39 -30.06
C THR A 203 -14.51 -16.55 -31.57
N ILE A 204 -14.74 -15.49 -32.33
CA ILE A 204 -14.54 -15.50 -33.79
C ILE A 204 -13.09 -15.81 -34.13
N ASN A 205 -12.13 -15.09 -33.55
CA ASN A 205 -10.70 -15.25 -33.86
C ASN A 205 -10.12 -16.63 -33.48
N VAL A 206 -10.72 -17.33 -32.52
CA VAL A 206 -10.28 -18.68 -32.14
C VAL A 206 -10.84 -19.75 -33.08
N SER A 207 -11.93 -19.45 -33.78
CA SER A 207 -12.68 -20.41 -34.59
C SER A 207 -12.56 -20.19 -36.10
N THR A 208 -12.02 -19.04 -36.52
CA THR A 208 -11.50 -18.77 -37.87
C THR A 208 -10.08 -19.29 -38.03
#